data_AF-A0A8J3V6Q4-F1
#
_entry.id   AF-A0A8J3V6Q4-F1
#
_cell.length_a   1.000
_cell.length_b   1.000
_cell.length_c   1.000
_cell.angle_alpha   90.00
_cell.angle_beta   90.00
_cell.angle_gamma   90.00
#
_symmetry.space_group_name_H-M   'P 1'
#
loop_
_entity.id
_entity.type
_entity.pdbx_description
1 polymer ?
#
loop_
_entity_poly.entity_id
_entity_poly.type
_entity_poly.pdbx_seq_one_letter_code
_entity_poly.pdbx_strand_id
1 'polypeptide(L)'
;MDVVRGVGESDVNRAGQVADHIEFISGVLHGHHAAEDALLWPKLLDRGSDDVAAVVHVMEGQHEAIDEANQGIKKELDPWCGTAAVRHRDGLAGALERLNSALVEHTALEEERILPLAEKYSPRVYASYAKRLYGTPTPPRSTV
;
A
#
# COMPACT_ATOMS: atom_id res chain seq x y z
N MET A 1 3.61 -14.70 -1.40
CA MET A 1 3.58 -15.28 -2.77
C MET A 1 3.31 -16.76 -2.76
N ASP A 2 3.93 -17.50 -1.84
CA ASP A 2 3.75 -18.95 -1.66
C ASP A 2 2.29 -19.39 -1.53
N VAL A 3 1.45 -18.58 -0.87
CA VAL A 3 0.00 -18.83 -0.78
C VAL A 3 -0.67 -18.94 -2.16
N VAL A 4 -0.30 -18.05 -3.10
CA VAL A 4 -0.80 -18.09 -4.49
C VAL A 4 -0.18 -19.27 -5.24
N ARG A 5 1.14 -19.48 -5.11
CA ARG A 5 1.85 -20.57 -5.79
C ARG A 5 1.40 -21.96 -5.33
N GLY A 6 0.95 -22.07 -4.09
CA GLY A 6 0.44 -23.30 -3.49
C GLY A 6 -0.99 -23.66 -3.87
N VAL A 7 -1.71 -22.82 -4.62
CA VAL A 7 -3.04 -23.18 -5.14
C VAL A 7 -2.87 -24.20 -6.27
N GLY A 8 -3.57 -25.33 -6.15
CA GLY A 8 -3.59 -26.39 -7.15
C GLY A 8 -4.27 -25.94 -8.43
N GLU A 9 -3.86 -26.51 -9.57
CA GLU A 9 -4.53 -26.27 -10.84
C GLU A 9 -6.00 -26.72 -10.77
N SER A 10 -6.91 -25.91 -11.31
CA SER A 10 -8.36 -26.10 -11.24
C SER A 10 -8.99 -26.06 -9.82
N ASP A 11 -8.22 -25.77 -8.76
CA ASP A 11 -8.77 -25.55 -7.41
C ASP A 11 -9.38 -24.13 -7.29
N VAL A 12 -10.51 -23.94 -7.97
CA VAL A 12 -11.24 -22.66 -8.04
C VAL A 12 -11.76 -22.20 -6.68
N ASN A 13 -12.04 -23.14 -5.76
CA ASN A 13 -12.48 -22.79 -4.41
C ASN A 13 -11.36 -22.13 -3.62
N ARG A 14 -10.15 -22.71 -3.67
CA ARG A 14 -8.99 -22.11 -3.01
C ARG A 14 -8.55 -20.83 -3.71
N ALA A 15 -8.59 -20.79 -5.04
CA ALA A 15 -8.29 -19.58 -5.81
C ALA A 15 -9.22 -18.42 -5.41
N GLY A 16 -10.53 -18.66 -5.28
CA GLY A 16 -11.49 -17.65 -4.83
C GLY A 16 -11.17 -17.07 -3.46
N GLN A 17 -10.88 -17.91 -2.46
CA GLN A 17 -10.51 -17.44 -1.11
C GLN A 17 -9.25 -16.57 -1.11
N VAL A 18 -8.26 -16.95 -1.92
CA VAL A 18 -7.02 -16.18 -2.03
C VAL A 18 -7.26 -14.87 -2.79
N ALA A 19 -8.09 -14.90 -3.84
CA ALA A 19 -8.49 -13.72 -4.59
C ALA A 19 -9.22 -12.71 -3.70
N ASP A 20 -10.23 -13.12 -2.93
CA ASP A 20 -10.98 -12.26 -2.01
C ASP A 20 -10.04 -11.55 -1.02
N HIS A 21 -9.05 -12.27 -0.49
CA HIS A 21 -8.07 -11.68 0.42
C HIS A 21 -7.16 -10.66 -0.27
N ILE A 22 -6.69 -10.95 -1.50
CA ILE A 22 -5.86 -10.02 -2.26
C ILE A 22 -6.67 -8.77 -2.60
N GLU A 23 -7.91 -8.90 -3.06
CA GLU A 23 -8.79 -7.77 -3.36
C GLU A 23 -9.04 -6.91 -2.12
N PHE A 24 -9.27 -7.53 -0.96
CA PHE A 24 -9.40 -6.82 0.30
C PHE A 24 -8.15 -5.98 0.62
N ILE A 25 -6.96 -6.57 0.55
CA ILE A 25 -5.71 -5.87 0.84
C ILE A 25 -5.44 -4.75 -0.17
N SER A 26 -5.62 -5.01 -1.47
CA SER A 26 -5.48 -3.98 -2.52
C SER A 26 -6.45 -2.81 -2.30
N GLY A 27 -7.68 -3.09 -1.87
CA GLY A 27 -8.66 -2.04 -1.53
C GLY A 27 -8.25 -1.21 -0.31
N VAL A 28 -7.70 -1.84 0.73
CA VAL A 28 -7.18 -1.14 1.91
C VAL A 28 -6.01 -0.22 1.53
N LEU A 29 -5.04 -0.73 0.76
CA LEU A 29 -3.88 0.04 0.31
C LEU A 29 -4.29 1.23 -0.56
N HIS A 30 -5.16 1.00 -1.55
CA HIS A 30 -5.66 2.07 -2.40
C HIS A 30 -6.37 3.16 -1.61
N GLY A 31 -7.26 2.78 -0.68
CA GLY A 31 -7.96 3.73 0.18
C GLY A 31 -7.03 4.52 1.11
N HIS A 32 -5.96 3.90 1.59
CA HIS A 32 -4.93 4.55 2.40
C HIS A 32 -4.16 5.59 1.59
N HIS A 33 -3.53 5.21 0.48
CA HIS A 33 -2.73 6.13 -0.35
C HIS A 33 -3.58 7.27 -0.92
N ALA A 34 -4.80 6.98 -1.39
CA ALA A 34 -5.72 8.01 -1.88
C ALA A 34 -6.11 9.02 -0.78
N ALA A 35 -6.21 8.59 0.48
CA ALA A 35 -6.47 9.50 1.59
C ALA A 35 -5.27 10.41 1.88
N GLU A 36 -4.05 9.89 1.76
CA GLU A 36 -2.84 10.70 1.92
C GLU A 36 -2.68 11.73 0.80
N ASP A 37 -2.91 11.33 -0.45
CA ASP A 37 -2.94 12.21 -1.61
C ASP A 37 -3.94 13.34 -1.44
N ALA A 38 -5.16 13.01 -0.99
CA ALA A 38 -6.23 13.98 -0.86
C ALA A 38 -6.09 14.88 0.37
N LEU A 39 -5.50 14.39 1.47
CA LEU A 39 -5.59 15.04 2.78
C LEU A 39 -4.25 15.44 3.39
N LEU A 40 -3.20 14.65 3.19
CA LEU A 40 -1.90 14.84 3.84
C LEU A 40 -0.96 15.67 2.96
N TRP A 41 -0.72 15.28 1.71
CA TRP A 41 0.18 15.99 0.79
C TRP A 41 -0.14 17.48 0.66
N PRO A 42 -1.41 17.90 0.45
CA PRO A 42 -1.72 19.32 0.33
C PRO A 42 -1.33 20.12 1.58
N LYS A 43 -1.40 19.51 2.77
CA LYS A 43 -1.02 20.19 4.03
C LYS A 43 0.50 20.27 4.20
N LEU A 44 1.23 19.25 3.78
CA LEU A 44 2.69 19.26 3.82
C LEU A 44 3.25 20.25 2.78
N LEU A 45 2.66 20.32 1.59
CA LEU A 45 3.04 21.27 0.54
C LEU A 45 2.73 22.73 0.93
N ASP A 46 1.57 22.98 1.55
CA ASP A 46 1.15 24.33 1.98
C ASP A 46 2.02 24.88 3.14
N ARG A 47 2.51 24.02 4.03
CA ARG A 47 3.14 24.42 5.31
C ARG A 47 4.62 24.11 5.41
N GLY A 48 5.12 23.24 4.52
CA GLY A 48 6.49 22.75 4.51
C GLY A 48 7.45 23.69 3.80
N SER A 49 8.74 23.33 3.83
CA SER A 49 9.79 23.94 3.01
C SER A 49 9.90 23.22 1.66
N ASP A 50 10.72 23.74 0.75
CA ASP A 50 11.02 23.09 -0.54
C ASP A 50 11.55 21.65 -0.36
N ASP A 51 12.34 21.39 0.68
CA ASP A 51 12.80 20.04 1.02
C ASP A 51 11.64 19.09 1.39
N VAL A 52 10.57 19.61 2.02
CA VAL A 52 9.36 18.82 2.31
C VAL A 52 8.61 18.53 1.02
N ALA A 53 8.48 19.52 0.13
CA ALA A 53 7.85 19.33 -1.17
C ALA A 53 8.58 18.28 -2.02
N ALA A 54 9.91 18.29 -2.02
CA ALA A 54 10.71 17.30 -2.72
C ALA A 54 10.42 15.86 -2.24
N VAL A 55 10.27 15.64 -0.92
CA VAL A 55 9.90 14.33 -0.38
C VAL A 55 8.47 13.94 -0.79
N VAL A 56 7.51 14.87 -0.70
CA VAL A 56 6.12 14.61 -1.09
C VAL A 56 6.03 14.15 -2.55
N HIS A 57 6.73 14.81 -3.47
CA HIS A 57 6.73 14.40 -4.88
C HIS A 57 7.34 13.03 -5.13
N VAL A 58 8.32 12.60 -4.32
CA VAL A 58 8.81 11.22 -4.36
C VAL A 58 7.72 10.24 -3.90
N MET A 59 7.00 10.56 -2.83
CA MET A 59 5.90 9.73 -2.32
C MET A 59 4.74 9.61 -3.32
N GLU A 60 4.36 10.71 -3.99
CA GLU A 60 3.35 10.71 -5.05
C GLU A 60 3.76 9.75 -6.19
N GLY A 61 5.02 9.80 -6.64
CA GLY A 61 5.54 8.85 -7.63
C GLY A 61 5.54 7.40 -7.15
N GLN A 62 5.80 7.16 -5.86
CA GLN A 62 5.70 5.82 -5.28
C GLN A 62 4.25 5.33 -5.22
N HIS A 63 3.27 6.20 -4.92
CA HIS A 63 1.84 5.87 -4.99
C HIS A 63 1.42 5.47 -6.41
N GLU A 64 1.88 6.19 -7.43
CA GLU A 64 1.62 5.83 -8.83
C GLU A 64 2.19 4.45 -9.19
N ALA A 65 3.42 4.15 -8.77
CA ALA A 65 4.03 2.84 -9.00
C ALA A 65 3.29 1.70 -8.28
N ILE A 66 2.81 1.95 -7.06
CA ILE A 66 1.99 1.00 -6.30
C ILE A 66 0.63 0.78 -6.98
N ASP A 67 0.01 1.83 -7.50
CA ASP A 67 -1.26 1.72 -8.22
C ASP A 67 -1.08 0.90 -9.52
N GLU A 68 -0.01 1.14 -10.28
CA GLU A 68 0.33 0.33 -11.45
C GLU A 68 0.52 -1.16 -11.10
N ALA A 69 1.22 -1.45 -9.99
CA ALA A 69 1.39 -2.83 -9.53
C ALA A 69 0.04 -3.48 -9.16
N ASN A 70 -0.85 -2.75 -8.49
CA ASN A 70 -2.22 -3.19 -8.18
C ASN A 70 -3.06 -3.44 -9.44
N GLN A 71 -2.94 -2.59 -10.47
CA GLN A 71 -3.59 -2.84 -11.76
C GLN A 71 -3.07 -4.13 -12.41
N GLY A 72 -1.78 -4.42 -12.29
CA GLY A 72 -1.17 -5.69 -12.72
C GLY A 72 -1.75 -6.90 -11.99
N ILE A 73 -1.96 -6.79 -10.67
CA ILE A 73 -2.61 -7.82 -9.85
C ILE A 73 -4.04 -8.07 -10.32
N LYS A 74 -4.82 -7.01 -10.51
CA LYS A 74 -6.22 -7.10 -10.96
C LYS A 74 -6.35 -7.85 -12.30
N LYS A 75 -5.47 -7.53 -13.26
CA LYS A 75 -5.44 -8.18 -14.58
C LYS A 75 -5.26 -9.69 -14.52
N GLU A 76 -4.52 -10.19 -13.52
CA GLU A 76 -4.28 -11.62 -13.36
C GLU A 76 -5.31 -12.29 -12.43
N LEU A 77 -5.85 -11.56 -11.45
CA LEU A 77 -6.89 -12.06 -10.53
C LEU A 77 -8.18 -12.44 -11.26
N ASP A 78 -8.69 -11.54 -12.10
CA ASP A 78 -9.99 -11.71 -12.77
C ASP A 78 -10.10 -13.08 -13.50
N PRO A 79 -9.16 -13.45 -14.39
CA PRO A 79 -9.21 -14.78 -15.04
C PRO A 79 -8.79 -15.93 -14.12
N TRP A 80 -7.94 -15.69 -13.11
CA TRP A 80 -7.49 -16.75 -12.21
C TRP A 80 -8.60 -17.25 -11.29
N CYS A 81 -9.46 -16.36 -10.78
CA CYS A 81 -10.53 -16.70 -9.85
C CYS A 81 -11.48 -17.79 -10.40
N GLY A 82 -11.81 -17.73 -11.70
CA GLY A 82 -12.71 -18.70 -12.34
C GLY A 82 -12.05 -19.97 -12.85
N THR A 83 -10.71 -20.04 -12.90
CA THR A 83 -10.00 -21.12 -13.60
C THR A 83 -8.93 -21.81 -12.76
N ALA A 84 -8.38 -21.12 -11.76
CA ALA A 84 -7.15 -21.50 -11.08
C ALA A 84 -6.01 -21.87 -12.05
N ALA A 85 -5.97 -21.26 -13.24
CA ALA A 85 -5.01 -21.59 -14.27
C ALA A 85 -3.58 -21.21 -13.85
N VAL A 86 -2.63 -22.13 -14.07
CA VAL A 86 -1.22 -21.98 -13.69
C VAL A 86 -0.59 -20.70 -14.26
N ARG A 87 -0.91 -20.35 -15.51
CA ARG A 87 -0.42 -19.11 -16.15
C ARG A 87 -0.77 -17.86 -15.34
N HIS A 88 -2.04 -17.74 -14.95
CA HIS A 88 -2.51 -16.56 -14.22
C HIS A 88 -2.04 -16.59 -12.76
N ARG A 89 -1.90 -17.77 -12.16
CA ARG A 89 -1.27 -17.95 -10.84
C ARG A 89 0.16 -17.39 -10.83
N ASP A 90 0.95 -17.75 -11.83
CA ASP A 90 2.36 -17.35 -11.90
C ASP A 90 2.50 -15.85 -12.21
N GLY A 91 1.64 -15.32 -13.09
CA GLY A 91 1.53 -13.89 -13.36
C GLY A 91 1.13 -13.08 -12.12
N LEU A 92 0.10 -13.53 -11.40
CA LEU A 92 -0.38 -12.93 -10.15
C LEU A 92 0.71 -12.90 -9.09
N ALA A 93 1.40 -14.02 -8.87
CA ALA A 93 2.47 -14.07 -7.90
C ALA A 93 3.63 -13.13 -8.26
N GLY A 94 4.00 -13.01 -9.54
CA GLY A 94 4.98 -12.01 -9.99
C GLY A 94 4.50 -10.56 -9.82
N ALA A 95 3.21 -10.29 -10.00
CA ALA A 95 2.64 -8.96 -9.78
C ALA A 95 2.65 -8.57 -8.30
N LEU A 96 2.31 -9.52 -7.43
CA LEU A 96 2.38 -9.34 -5.98
C LEU A 96 3.83 -9.16 -5.47
N GLU A 97 4.82 -9.81 -6.09
CA GLU A 97 6.25 -9.57 -5.78
C GLU A 97 6.65 -8.12 -6.08
N ARG A 98 6.21 -7.58 -7.23
CA ARG A 98 6.44 -6.17 -7.57
C ARG A 98 5.76 -5.21 -6.60
N LEU A 99 4.50 -5.48 -6.26
CA LEU A 99 3.78 -4.69 -5.25
C LEU A 99 4.51 -4.72 -3.90
N ASN A 100 4.93 -5.90 -3.44
CA ASN A 100 5.63 -6.02 -2.16
C ASN A 100 6.94 -5.22 -2.14
N SER A 101 7.75 -5.27 -3.20
CA SER A 101 8.98 -4.47 -3.28
C SER A 101 8.68 -2.97 -3.24
N ALA A 102 7.67 -2.51 -3.98
CA ALA A 102 7.26 -1.10 -3.98
C ALA A 102 6.77 -0.65 -2.60
N LEU A 103 5.95 -1.48 -1.93
CA LEU A 103 5.46 -1.18 -0.59
C LEU A 103 6.59 -1.10 0.44
N VAL A 104 7.55 -2.03 0.41
CA VAL A 104 8.68 -2.02 1.36
C VAL A 104 9.50 -0.74 1.23
N GLU A 105 9.78 -0.31 0.00
CA GLU A 105 10.49 0.95 -0.25
C GLU A 105 9.66 2.15 0.22
N HIS A 106 8.37 2.16 -0.13
CA HIS A 106 7.45 3.23 0.21
C HIS A 106 7.28 3.42 1.72
N THR A 107 6.95 2.34 2.46
CA THR A 107 6.73 2.42 3.91
C THR A 107 8.00 2.80 4.65
N ALA A 108 9.18 2.40 4.18
CA ALA A 108 10.44 2.80 4.79
C ALA A 108 10.64 4.32 4.72
N LEU A 109 10.40 4.92 3.54
CA LEU A 109 10.50 6.36 3.37
C LEU A 109 9.38 7.11 4.12
N GLU A 110 8.17 6.55 4.12
CA GLU A 110 7.02 7.09 4.85
C GLU A 110 7.32 7.21 6.35
N GLU A 111 7.78 6.12 6.96
CA GLU A 111 8.11 6.06 8.38
C GLU A 111 9.27 7.00 8.74
N GLU A 112 10.33 7.01 7.94
CA GLU A 112 11.53 7.81 8.19
C GLU A 112 11.24 9.32 8.04
N ARG A 113 10.47 9.69 7.01
CA ARG A 113 10.37 11.09 6.57
C ARG A 113 8.98 11.67 6.71
N ILE A 114 7.94 10.97 6.26
CA ILE A 114 6.59 11.52 6.25
C ILE A 114 5.97 11.57 7.64
N LEU A 115 6.04 10.50 8.44
CA LEU A 115 5.41 10.49 9.76
C LEU A 115 5.89 11.63 10.67
N PRO A 116 7.21 11.94 10.77
CA PRO A 116 7.68 13.11 11.52
C PRO A 116 7.19 14.46 10.96
N LEU A 117 7.09 14.57 9.63
CA LEU A 117 6.59 15.78 8.97
C LEU A 117 5.07 15.95 9.21
N ALA A 118 4.31 14.86 9.20
CA ALA A 118 2.90 14.84 9.52
C ALA A 118 2.65 15.24 10.99
N GLU A 119 3.46 14.76 11.93
CA GLU A 119 3.43 15.19 13.34
C GLU A 119 3.67 16.71 13.45
N LYS A 120 4.68 17.23 12.74
CA LYS A 120 5.07 18.64 12.79
C LYS A 120 4.04 19.58 12.15
N TYR A 121 3.57 19.26 10.95
CA TYR A 121 2.78 20.18 10.12
C TYR A 121 1.29 19.84 10.06
N SER A 122 0.89 18.64 10.49
CA SER A 122 -0.51 18.20 10.55
C SER A 122 -0.87 17.46 11.87
N PRO A 123 -0.53 18.03 13.05
CA PRO A 123 -0.59 17.32 14.33
C PRO A 123 -1.97 16.78 14.69
N ARG A 124 -3.05 17.43 14.25
CA ARG A 124 -4.43 16.93 14.48
C ARG A 124 -4.75 15.67 13.67
N VAL A 125 -4.30 15.62 12.41
CA VAL A 125 -4.47 14.44 11.55
C VAL A 125 -3.62 13.30 12.10
N TYR A 126 -2.36 13.59 12.42
CA TYR A 126 -1.44 12.64 13.02
C TYR A 126 -1.98 12.06 14.33
N ALA A 127 -2.46 12.90 15.26
CA ALA A 127 -3.02 12.43 16.53
C ALA A 127 -4.30 11.59 16.36
N SER A 128 -5.15 11.91 15.38
CA SER A 128 -6.35 11.10 15.07
C SER A 128 -5.96 9.73 14.50
N TYR A 129 -4.98 9.70 13.60
CA TYR A 129 -4.44 8.47 13.02
C TYR A 129 -3.79 7.60 14.08
N ALA A 130 -2.87 8.18 14.87
CA ALA A 130 -2.17 7.50 15.94
C ALA A 130 -3.14 6.91 16.98
N LYS A 131 -4.20 7.64 17.35
CA LYS A 131 -5.21 7.13 18.29
C LYS A 131 -5.98 5.93 17.75
N ARG A 132 -6.24 5.87 16.44
CA ARG A 132 -6.94 4.72 15.82
C ARG A 132 -6.06 3.47 15.76
N LEU A 133 -4.76 3.63 15.48
CA LEU A 133 -3.83 2.51 15.34
C LEU A 133 -3.24 2.05 16.67
N TYR A 134 -2.77 2.99 17.49
CA TYR A 134 -2.01 2.72 18.71
C TYR A 134 -2.81 2.93 20.00
N GLY A 135 -4.06 3.41 19.90
CA GLY A 135 -4.87 3.76 21.08
C GLY A 135 -4.44 5.06 21.79
N THR A 136 -3.37 5.71 21.33
CA THR A 136 -2.78 6.94 21.89
C THR A 136 -2.52 7.97 20.79
N PRO A 137 -2.70 9.27 21.03
CA PRO A 137 -2.34 10.31 20.06
C PRO A 137 -0.82 10.50 19.88
N THR A 138 -0.01 9.88 20.73
CA THR A 138 1.47 9.98 20.73
C THR A 138 2.05 8.57 20.80
N PRO A 139 2.34 7.91 19.67
CA PRO A 139 2.89 6.57 19.67
C PRO A 139 4.38 6.57 20.04
N PRO A 140 4.91 5.48 20.61
CA PRO A 140 6.34 5.34 20.87
C PRO A 140 7.10 5.39 19.55
N ARG A 141 8.17 6.19 19.48
CA ARG A 141 9.05 6.23 18.31
C ARG A 141 9.86 4.94 18.24
N SER A 142 9.88 4.27 17.10
CA SER A 142 10.84 3.19 16.84
C SER A 142 12.24 3.78 16.94
N THR A 143 13.00 3.34 17.94
CA THR A 143 14.45 3.56 17.98
C THR A 143 15.07 2.51 17.08
N VAL A 144 15.35 2.88 15.83
CA VAL A 144 16.26 2.11 14.96
C VAL A 144 17.69 2.53 15.29
#